data_AF-A0A4P7QF66-F1
#
_entry.id   AF-A0A4P7QF66-F1
#
_cell.length_a   1.000
_cell.length_b   1.000
_cell.length_c   1.000
_cell.angle_alpha   90.00
_cell.angle_beta   90.00
_cell.angle_gamma   90.00
#
_symmetry.space_group_name_H-M   'P 1'
#
loop_
_entity.id
_entity.type
_entity.pdbx_description
1 polymer ?
#
loop_
_entity_poly.entity_id
_entity_poly.type
_entity_poly.pdbx_seq_one_letter_code
_entity_poly.pdbx_strand_id
1 'polypeptide(L)'
;MVEQLCVLVHGGRSVCSAATELGLSLNVAYRLARELQLPIRSKKTLSRPDAQRIEQLWKQGVKPMQIASRLNLTPSVVYRIGIERGLWHRNPHGRRANATSRRCEYLTLRVSAMGRKDAAEAVGINPRDALDIDKGVIKLNPVGRVPFVPDGPDVALYKRLMQVLPYVDGRLAVPVEVIAQHAIDKRISSRYLSVEERELIADLHRQGLGVRAIARRLGRSAGACQVVCVWG
;
A
#
# COMPACT_ATOMS: atom_id res chain seq x y z
N MET A 1 -37.89 33.33 -26.80
CA MET A 1 -37.03 32.12 -26.73
C MET A 1 -35.70 32.29 -27.46
N VAL A 2 -35.69 32.55 -28.77
CA VAL A 2 -34.45 32.70 -29.55
C VAL A 2 -33.63 33.92 -29.11
N GLU A 3 -34.25 35.09 -28.96
CA GLU A 3 -33.57 36.31 -28.49
C GLU A 3 -33.00 36.17 -27.08
N GLN A 4 -33.70 35.49 -26.18
CA GLN A 4 -33.23 35.22 -24.82
C GLN A 4 -32.00 34.30 -24.81
N LEU A 5 -31.94 33.30 -25.71
CA LEU A 5 -30.75 32.48 -25.90
C LEU A 5 -29.56 33.34 -26.34
N CYS A 6 -29.77 34.26 -27.28
CA CYS A 6 -28.72 35.19 -27.75
C CYS A 6 -28.20 36.07 -26.61
N VAL A 7 -29.08 36.69 -25.82
CA VAL A 7 -28.70 37.55 -24.70
C VAL A 7 -27.86 36.78 -23.67
N LEU A 8 -28.30 35.58 -23.28
CA LEU A 8 -27.58 34.77 -22.30
C LEU A 8 -26.18 34.33 -22.78
N VAL A 9 -26.06 33.92 -24.05
CA VAL A 9 -24.79 33.45 -24.62
C VAL A 9 -23.82 34.61 -24.87
N HIS A 10 -24.29 35.77 -25.34
CA HIS A 10 -23.45 36.97 -25.47
C HIS A 10 -23.03 37.52 -24.09
N GLY A 11 -23.87 37.35 -23.07
CA GLY A 11 -23.52 37.61 -21.67
C GLY A 11 -22.49 36.64 -21.07
N GLY A 12 -21.95 35.70 -21.85
CA GLY A 12 -20.87 34.81 -21.47
C GLY A 12 -21.30 33.46 -20.89
N ARG A 13 -22.61 33.15 -20.84
CA ARG A 13 -23.08 31.81 -20.45
C ARG A 13 -22.81 30.79 -21.56
N SER A 14 -22.64 29.53 -21.16
CA SER A 14 -22.54 28.44 -22.13
C SER A 14 -23.91 28.16 -22.76
N VAL A 15 -23.91 27.75 -24.03
CA VAL A 15 -25.14 27.32 -24.76
C VAL A 15 -25.89 26.24 -23.98
N CYS A 16 -25.17 25.32 -23.33
CA CYS A 16 -25.77 24.27 -22.49
C CYS A 16 -26.52 24.87 -21.29
N SER A 17 -25.89 25.79 -20.55
CA SER A 17 -26.51 26.44 -19.39
C SER A 17 -27.74 27.26 -19.79
N ALA A 18 -27.65 28.01 -20.89
CA ALA A 18 -28.75 28.81 -21.39
C ALA A 18 -29.90 27.92 -21.90
N ALA A 19 -29.60 26.76 -22.51
CA ALA A 19 -30.60 25.81 -22.94
C ALA A 19 -31.38 25.19 -21.77
N THR A 20 -30.67 24.81 -20.70
CA THR A 20 -31.31 24.26 -19.48
C THR A 20 -32.23 25.28 -18.82
N GLU A 21 -31.80 26.54 -18.74
CA GLU A 21 -32.59 27.63 -18.16
C GLU A 21 -33.84 27.96 -18.98
N LEU A 22 -33.75 27.88 -20.31
CA LEU A 22 -34.85 28.13 -21.24
C LEU A 22 -35.71 26.89 -21.51
N GLY A 23 -35.42 25.74 -20.90
CA GLY A 23 -36.13 24.48 -21.15
C GLY A 23 -36.00 23.96 -22.60
N LEU A 24 -34.97 24.38 -23.33
CA LEU A 24 -34.72 23.96 -24.71
C LEU A 24 -33.95 22.64 -24.74
N SER A 25 -34.27 21.79 -25.74
CA SER A 25 -33.42 20.62 -25.99
C SER A 25 -32.02 21.06 -26.45
N LEU A 26 -30.99 20.38 -25.96
CA LEU A 26 -29.59 20.67 -26.29
C LEU A 26 -29.33 20.69 -27.80
N ASN A 27 -29.95 19.78 -28.55
CA ASN A 27 -29.82 19.73 -30.01
C ASN A 27 -30.42 20.96 -30.71
N VAL A 28 -31.57 21.45 -30.25
CA VAL A 28 -32.19 22.67 -30.79
C VAL A 28 -31.37 23.90 -30.43
N ALA A 29 -30.91 24.00 -29.19
CA ALA A 29 -30.08 25.11 -28.74
C ALA A 29 -28.74 25.21 -29.48
N TYR A 30 -28.05 24.09 -29.73
CA TYR A 30 -26.81 24.10 -30.51
C TYR A 30 -27.04 24.35 -32.00
N ARG A 31 -28.18 23.93 -32.56
CA ARG A 31 -28.56 24.24 -33.95
C ARG A 31 -28.78 25.75 -34.11
N LEU A 32 -29.63 26.34 -33.27
CA LEU A 32 -29.88 27.78 -33.24
C LEU A 32 -28.60 28.58 -33.00
N ALA A 33 -27.74 28.12 -32.08
CA ALA A 33 -26.46 28.79 -31.82
C ALA A 33 -25.52 28.78 -33.03
N ARG A 34 -25.55 27.74 -33.87
CA ARG A 34 -24.76 27.67 -35.11
C ARG A 34 -25.37 28.54 -36.21
N GLU A 35 -26.69 28.49 -36.40
CA GLU A 35 -27.41 29.30 -37.38
C GLU A 35 -27.24 30.80 -37.08
N LEU A 36 -27.27 31.18 -35.81
CA LEU A 36 -27.14 32.56 -35.33
C LEU A 36 -25.69 32.97 -35.05
N GLN A 37 -24.71 32.12 -35.38
CA GLN A 37 -23.27 32.37 -35.20
C GLN A 37 -22.89 32.85 -33.79
N LEU A 38 -23.57 32.34 -32.76
CA LEU A 38 -23.30 32.72 -31.38
C LEU A 38 -21.87 32.33 -30.99
N PRO A 39 -21.24 33.01 -30.01
CA PRO A 39 -19.91 32.68 -29.51
C PRO A 39 -19.92 31.35 -28.74
N ILE A 40 -19.98 30.24 -29.47
CA ILE A 40 -19.90 28.89 -28.91
C ILE A 40 -18.46 28.67 -28.44
N ARG A 41 -18.30 28.38 -27.14
CA ARG A 41 -17.01 27.88 -26.62
C ARG A 41 -16.68 26.55 -27.31
N SER A 42 -15.90 26.62 -28.37
CA SER A 42 -15.28 25.45 -28.99
C SER A 42 -14.32 24.83 -27.99
N LYS A 43 -14.39 23.50 -27.82
CA LYS A 43 -13.31 22.78 -27.16
C LYS A 43 -12.06 23.05 -27.98
N LYS A 44 -11.09 23.80 -27.45
CA LYS A 44 -9.77 23.94 -28.08
C LYS A 44 -9.23 22.53 -28.27
N THR A 45 -9.29 22.04 -29.51
CA THR A 45 -8.70 20.76 -29.87
C THR A 45 -7.20 20.99 -29.81
N LEU A 46 -6.51 20.27 -28.92
CA LEU A 46 -5.06 20.40 -28.81
C LEU A 46 -4.44 20.07 -30.17
N SER A 47 -3.51 20.88 -30.63
CA SER A 47 -2.83 20.64 -31.89
C SER A 47 -2.13 19.28 -31.86
N ARG A 48 -2.27 18.49 -32.93
CA ARG A 48 -1.62 17.17 -33.07
C ARG A 48 -0.10 17.20 -32.75
N PRO A 49 0.69 18.22 -33.15
CA PRO A 49 2.09 18.35 -32.73
C PRO A 49 2.28 18.51 -31.21
N ASP A 50 1.38 19.20 -30.51
CA ASP A 50 1.53 19.39 -29.05
C ASP A 50 1.26 18.09 -28.30
N ALA A 51 0.33 17.26 -28.78
CA ALA A 51 0.12 15.92 -28.23
C ALA A 51 1.36 15.02 -28.38
N GLN A 52 2.05 15.09 -29.53
CA GLN A 52 3.29 14.33 -29.77
C GLN A 52 4.44 14.83 -28.89
N ARG A 53 4.59 16.15 -28.71
CA ARG A 53 5.59 16.73 -27.81
C ARG A 53 5.36 16.32 -26.35
N ILE A 54 4.10 16.30 -25.90
CA ILE A 54 3.75 15.76 -24.58
C ILE A 54 4.20 14.30 -24.47
N GLU A 55 3.84 13.45 -25.43
CA GLU A 55 4.21 12.03 -25.43
C GLU A 55 5.73 11.81 -25.37
N GLN A 56 6.51 12.56 -26.15
CA GLN A 56 7.96 12.51 -26.12
C GLN A 56 8.53 12.87 -24.74
N LEU A 57 8.04 13.95 -24.13
CA LEU A 57 8.50 14.38 -22.80
C LEU A 57 8.13 13.36 -21.70
N TRP A 58 6.98 12.70 -21.82
CA TRP A 58 6.61 11.59 -20.95
C TRP A 58 7.58 10.40 -21.08
N LYS A 59 7.92 10.00 -22.31
CA LYS A 59 8.88 8.92 -22.58
C LYS A 59 10.29 9.24 -22.08
N GLN A 60 10.65 10.52 -22.00
CA GLN A 60 11.89 11.00 -21.40
C GLN A 60 11.86 11.04 -19.85
N GLY A 61 10.75 10.67 -19.21
CA GLY A 61 10.62 10.67 -17.75
C GLY A 61 10.43 12.05 -17.12
N VAL A 62 10.09 13.07 -17.90
CA VAL A 62 9.86 14.43 -17.39
C VAL A 62 8.57 14.46 -16.56
N LYS A 63 8.59 15.12 -15.39
CA LYS A 63 7.43 15.18 -14.50
C LYS A 63 6.26 15.94 -15.17
N PRO A 64 4.99 15.53 -14.98
CA PRO A 64 3.84 16.14 -15.67
C PRO A 64 3.71 17.66 -15.46
N MET A 65 4.05 18.15 -14.26
CA MET A 65 4.03 19.58 -13.95
C MET A 65 5.10 20.34 -14.73
N GLN A 66 6.27 19.75 -14.94
CA GLN A 66 7.33 20.37 -15.75
C GLN A 66 6.96 20.38 -17.23
N ILE A 67 6.28 19.33 -17.74
CA ILE A 67 5.76 19.29 -19.11
C ILE A 67 4.76 20.43 -19.32
N ALA A 68 3.83 20.62 -18.37
CA ALA A 68 2.85 21.70 -18.40
C ALA A 68 3.52 23.08 -18.46
N SER A 69 4.51 23.33 -17.60
CA SER A 69 5.28 24.58 -17.62
C SER A 69 6.08 24.78 -18.92
N ARG A 70 6.76 23.75 -19.43
CA ARG A 70 7.58 23.83 -20.66
C ARG A 70 6.76 24.13 -21.90
N LEU A 71 5.56 23.57 -22.00
CA LEU A 71 4.68 23.72 -23.16
C LEU A 71 3.64 24.84 -22.97
N ASN A 72 3.67 25.55 -21.85
CA ASN A 72 2.67 26.55 -21.47
C ASN A 72 1.22 26.02 -21.57
N LEU A 73 1.02 24.79 -21.09
CA LEU A 73 -0.27 24.10 -21.09
C LEU A 73 -0.79 23.93 -19.66
N THR A 74 -2.10 23.80 -19.51
CA THR A 74 -2.67 23.44 -18.20
C THR A 74 -2.32 21.99 -17.85
N PRO A 75 -1.97 21.67 -16.58
CA PRO A 75 -1.63 20.30 -16.18
C PRO A 75 -2.71 19.28 -16.53
N SER A 76 -3.98 19.69 -16.50
CA SER A 76 -5.13 18.86 -16.89
C SER A 76 -5.03 18.33 -18.32
N VAL A 77 -4.46 19.11 -19.26
CA VAL A 77 -4.24 18.67 -20.64
C VAL A 77 -3.18 17.58 -20.69
N VAL A 78 -2.06 17.75 -19.96
CA VAL A 78 -0.96 16.79 -19.91
C VAL A 78 -1.43 15.45 -19.33
N TYR A 79 -2.18 15.48 -18.22
CA TYR A 79 -2.74 14.26 -17.64
C TYR A 79 -3.76 13.59 -18.56
N ARG A 80 -4.61 14.36 -19.23
CA ARG A 80 -5.60 13.81 -20.18
C ARG A 80 -4.91 13.08 -21.34
N ILE A 81 -3.92 13.70 -21.97
CA ILE A 81 -3.12 13.06 -23.04
C ILE A 81 -2.38 11.84 -22.51
N GLY A 82 -1.81 11.93 -21.30
CA GLY A 82 -1.16 10.79 -20.64
C GLY A 82 -2.10 9.59 -20.45
N ILE A 83 -3.36 9.83 -20.03
CA ILE A 83 -4.39 8.78 -19.90
C ILE A 83 -4.76 8.21 -21.27
N GLU A 84 -5.09 9.08 -22.23
CA GLU A 84 -5.49 8.68 -23.60
C GLU A 84 -4.41 7.84 -24.31
N ARG A 85 -3.14 8.10 -24.01
CA ARG A 85 -1.97 7.39 -24.57
C ARG A 85 -1.48 6.23 -23.70
N GLY A 86 -2.13 5.95 -22.56
CA GLY A 86 -1.71 4.90 -21.63
C GLY A 86 -0.38 5.15 -20.91
N LEU A 87 0.18 6.36 -21.00
CA LEU A 87 1.44 6.74 -20.33
C LEU A 87 1.23 7.04 -18.84
N TRP A 88 -0.01 7.27 -18.41
CA TRP A 88 -0.35 7.52 -17.03
C TRP A 88 -1.64 6.82 -16.64
N HIS A 89 -1.58 6.03 -15.57
CA HIS A 89 -2.72 5.35 -14.99
C HIS A 89 -3.14 6.02 -13.68
N ARG A 90 -4.45 6.23 -13.52
CA ARG A 90 -5.01 6.56 -12.19
C ARG A 90 -4.89 5.34 -11.31
N ASN A 91 -4.58 5.53 -10.02
CA ASN A 91 -4.73 4.43 -9.07
C ASN A 91 -6.23 4.05 -9.03
N PRO A 92 -6.59 2.79 -9.33
CA PRO A 92 -7.99 2.35 -9.41
C PRO A 92 -8.73 2.49 -8.08
N HIS A 93 -8.02 2.40 -6.96
CA HIS A 93 -8.58 2.48 -5.60
C HIS A 93 -8.58 3.91 -5.04
N GLY A 94 -8.13 4.89 -5.81
CA GLY A 94 -8.10 6.30 -5.42
C GLY A 94 -6.88 6.71 -4.58
N ARG A 95 -6.86 7.98 -4.15
CA ARG A 95 -5.68 8.59 -3.51
C ARG A 95 -5.38 8.04 -2.12
N ARG A 96 -6.41 7.77 -1.31
CA ARG A 96 -6.21 7.26 0.06
C ARG A 96 -5.63 5.85 0.04
N ALA A 97 -6.17 4.98 -0.80
CA ALA A 97 -5.65 3.64 -1.01
C ALA A 97 -4.19 3.66 -1.48
N ASN A 98 -3.85 4.53 -2.45
CA ASN A 98 -2.46 4.71 -2.89
C ASN A 98 -1.53 5.13 -1.74
N ALA A 99 -2.00 5.98 -0.82
CA ALA A 99 -1.21 6.38 0.34
C ALA A 99 -0.96 5.19 1.28
N THR A 100 -1.94 4.29 1.45
CA THR A 100 -1.78 3.03 2.19
C THR A 100 -0.75 2.14 1.50
N SER A 101 -0.89 1.88 0.19
CA SER A 101 0.01 1.02 -0.58
C SER A 101 1.46 1.49 -0.48
N ARG A 102 1.71 2.80 -0.67
CA ARG A 102 3.04 3.39 -0.55
C ARG A 102 3.63 3.28 0.86
N ARG A 103 2.79 3.39 1.90
CA ARG A 103 3.22 3.15 3.28
C ARG A 103 3.56 1.69 3.51
N CYS A 104 2.79 0.75 2.95
CA CYS A 104 3.12 -0.67 3.02
C CYS A 104 4.44 -1.00 2.35
N GLU A 105 4.73 -0.45 1.17
CA GLU A 105 6.03 -0.61 0.49
C GLU A 105 7.18 -0.14 1.40
N TYR A 106 7.07 1.08 1.95
CA TYR A 106 8.07 1.62 2.89
C TYR A 106 8.23 0.77 4.15
N LEU A 107 7.11 0.41 4.80
CA LEU A 107 7.13 -0.38 6.02
C LEU A 107 7.68 -1.79 5.79
N THR A 108 7.46 -2.37 4.60
CA THR A 108 8.04 -3.67 4.23
C THR A 108 9.56 -3.58 4.20
N LEU A 109 10.12 -2.55 3.55
CA LEU A 109 11.58 -2.32 3.54
C LEU A 109 12.13 -2.11 4.96
N ARG A 110 11.40 -1.38 5.80
CA ARG A 110 11.79 -1.16 7.20
C ARG A 110 11.77 -2.44 8.02
N VAL A 111 10.75 -3.28 7.84
CA VAL A 111 10.67 -4.60 8.49
C VAL A 111 11.78 -5.53 8.00
N SER A 112 12.24 -5.36 6.75
CA SER A 112 13.46 -6.01 6.23
C SER A 112 14.78 -5.36 6.71
N ALA A 113 14.75 -4.61 7.81
CA ALA A 113 15.89 -3.93 8.44
C ALA A 113 16.57 -2.84 7.59
N MET A 114 15.92 -2.33 6.54
CA MET A 114 16.44 -1.16 5.81
C MET A 114 16.34 0.10 6.68
N GLY A 115 17.35 0.97 6.60
CA GLY A 115 17.36 2.25 7.31
C GLY A 115 16.20 3.16 6.88
N ARG A 116 15.75 4.05 7.79
CA ARG A 116 14.64 4.98 7.54
C ARG A 116 14.84 5.83 6.28
N LYS A 117 16.05 6.37 6.11
CA LYS A 117 16.38 7.27 5.00
C LYS A 117 16.37 6.52 3.68
N ASP A 118 17.04 5.37 3.63
CA ASP A 118 17.18 4.57 2.41
C ASP A 118 15.83 3.99 1.97
N ALA A 119 15.02 3.50 2.92
CA ALA A 119 13.67 3.02 2.64
C ALA A 119 12.75 4.14 2.12
N ALA A 120 12.86 5.35 2.68
CA ALA A 120 12.09 6.50 2.20
C ALA A 120 12.51 6.91 0.78
N GLU A 121 13.81 6.92 0.49
CA GLU A 121 14.35 7.23 -0.83
C GLU A 121 13.92 6.19 -1.88
N ALA A 122 14.02 4.90 -1.55
CA ALA A 122 13.61 3.81 -2.43
C ALA A 122 12.13 3.89 -2.86
N VAL A 123 11.23 4.32 -1.95
CA VAL A 123 9.79 4.47 -2.23
C VAL A 123 9.42 5.89 -2.68
N GLY A 124 10.39 6.82 -2.70
CA GLY A 124 10.17 8.23 -3.04
C GLY A 124 9.26 8.96 -2.04
N ILE A 125 9.34 8.60 -0.76
CA ILE A 125 8.70 9.29 0.37
C ILE A 125 9.65 10.38 0.89
N ASN A 126 9.11 11.51 1.33
CA ASN A 126 9.93 12.55 1.94
C ASN A 126 10.56 12.00 3.24
N PRO A 127 11.90 12.05 3.40
CA PRO A 127 12.56 11.55 4.62
C PRO A 127 12.03 12.16 5.92
N ARG A 128 11.46 13.38 5.88
CA ARG A 128 10.83 14.03 7.04
C ARG A 128 9.54 13.35 7.47
N ASP A 129 8.79 12.77 6.53
CA ASP A 129 7.51 12.11 6.80
C ASP A 129 7.72 10.67 7.29
N ALA A 130 8.90 10.08 7.05
CA ALA A 130 9.20 8.70 7.40
C ALA A 130 9.05 8.41 8.91
N LEU A 131 9.41 9.37 9.78
CA LEU A 131 9.20 9.24 11.22
C LEU A 131 7.71 9.23 11.59
N ASP A 132 6.90 10.05 10.92
CA ASP A 132 5.45 10.09 11.16
C ASP A 132 4.79 8.80 10.64
N ILE A 133 5.30 8.21 9.55
CA ILE A 133 4.85 6.91 9.05
C ILE A 133 5.22 5.78 10.02
N ASP A 134 6.45 5.76 10.55
CA ASP A 134 6.89 4.79 11.58
C ASP A 134 5.99 4.84 12.83
N LYS A 135 5.41 6.02 13.12
CA LYS A 135 4.49 6.24 14.25
C LYS A 135 3.02 6.02 13.87
N GLY A 136 2.71 5.73 12.60
CA GLY A 136 1.35 5.54 12.12
C GLY A 136 0.51 6.81 12.10
N VAL A 137 1.13 8.00 11.98
CA VAL A 137 0.44 9.30 12.00
C VAL A 137 0.55 10.05 10.66
N ILE A 138 -0.26 11.10 10.54
CA ILE A 138 -0.19 12.11 9.48
C ILE A 138 -0.25 13.51 10.10
N LYS A 139 0.44 14.46 9.47
CA LYS A 139 0.30 15.87 9.80
C LYS A 139 -0.89 16.47 9.02
N LEU A 140 -1.91 16.90 9.75
CA LEU A 140 -3.06 17.62 9.23
C LEU A 140 -3.05 19.03 9.84
N ASN A 141 -2.79 20.05 9.03
CA ASN A 141 -2.90 21.43 9.49
C ASN A 141 -4.38 21.85 9.47
N PRO A 142 -4.91 22.51 10.52
CA PRO A 142 -4.24 23.00 11.74
C PRO A 142 -4.23 21.99 12.92
N VAL A 143 -4.89 20.84 12.79
CA VAL A 143 -5.15 19.85 13.86
C VAL A 143 -3.88 19.25 14.48
N GLY A 144 -2.76 19.24 13.76
CA GLY A 144 -1.50 18.66 14.21
C GLY A 144 -1.29 17.23 13.70
N ARG A 145 -0.73 16.34 14.53
CA ARG A 145 -0.51 14.93 14.18
C ARG A 145 -1.71 14.10 14.59
N VAL A 146 -2.31 13.38 13.65
CA VAL A 146 -3.43 12.47 13.91
C VAL A 146 -3.14 11.08 13.38
N PRO A 147 -3.78 10.03 13.93
CA PRO A 147 -3.63 8.67 13.42
C PRO A 147 -3.99 8.59 11.94
N PHE A 148 -3.15 7.89 11.18
CA PHE A 148 -3.46 7.58 9.80
C PHE A 148 -4.51 6.48 9.72
N VAL A 149 -5.60 6.74 9.02
CA VAL A 149 -6.64 5.77 8.73
C VAL A 149 -6.31 5.10 7.39
N PRO A 150 -5.90 3.82 7.38
CA PRO A 150 -5.62 3.12 6.13
C PRO A 150 -6.91 2.87 5.34
N ASP A 151 -6.78 2.83 4.02
CA ASP A 151 -7.86 2.59 3.08
C ASP A 151 -7.41 1.67 1.93
N GLY A 152 -8.35 1.04 1.24
CA GLY A 152 -8.09 0.17 0.10
C GLY A 152 -7.70 -1.27 0.45
N PRO A 153 -7.16 -2.02 -0.52
CA PRO A 153 -6.88 -3.46 -0.35
C PRO A 153 -5.76 -3.76 0.66
N ASP A 154 -4.81 -2.84 0.82
CA ASP A 154 -3.61 -3.05 1.64
C ASP A 154 -3.81 -2.76 3.15
N VAL A 155 -5.04 -2.53 3.59
CA VAL A 155 -5.35 -2.21 5.00
C VAL A 155 -4.87 -3.30 5.96
N ALA A 156 -5.08 -4.58 5.60
CA ALA A 156 -4.66 -5.70 6.43
C ALA A 156 -3.13 -5.79 6.53
N LEU A 157 -2.45 -5.59 5.40
CA LEU A 157 -0.98 -5.58 5.33
C LEU A 157 -0.41 -4.43 6.16
N TYR A 158 -0.96 -3.22 6.03
CA TYR A 158 -0.55 -2.05 6.81
C TYR A 158 -0.63 -2.32 8.30
N LYS A 159 -1.76 -2.86 8.78
CA LYS A 159 -1.96 -3.19 10.20
C LYS A 159 -0.91 -4.18 10.70
N ARG A 160 -0.65 -5.24 9.94
CA ARG A 160 0.39 -6.24 10.26
C ARG A 160 1.78 -5.61 10.32
N LEU A 161 2.15 -4.81 9.33
CA LEU A 161 3.46 -4.16 9.29
C LEU A 161 3.67 -3.19 10.45
N MET A 162 2.65 -2.41 10.80
CA MET A 162 2.70 -1.51 11.96
C MET A 162 2.85 -2.26 13.29
N GLN A 163 2.32 -3.48 13.41
CA GLN A 163 2.50 -4.33 14.60
C GLN A 163 3.93 -4.89 14.68
N VAL A 164 4.54 -5.23 13.55
CA VAL A 164 5.87 -5.86 13.51
C VAL A 164 7.01 -4.85 13.60
N LEU A 165 6.83 -3.64 13.06
CA LEU A 165 7.87 -2.61 12.97
C LEU A 165 8.63 -2.31 14.30
N PRO A 166 7.98 -2.24 15.47
CA PRO A 166 8.67 -1.97 16.74
C PRO A 166 9.73 -3.00 17.12
N TYR A 167 9.58 -4.25 16.69
CA TYR A 167 10.49 -5.36 17.03
C TYR A 167 11.76 -5.37 16.18
N VAL A 168 11.67 -4.93 14.91
CA VAL A 168 12.81 -4.96 13.98
C VAL A 168 13.86 -3.90 14.32
N ASP A 169 13.41 -2.73 14.75
CA ASP A 169 14.28 -1.64 15.15
C ASP A 169 14.82 -1.78 16.59
N GLY A 170 14.49 -2.87 17.31
CA GLY A 170 14.83 -3.04 18.72
C GLY A 170 14.15 -2.02 19.67
N ARG A 171 13.07 -1.36 19.23
CA ARG A 171 12.31 -0.40 20.05
C ARG A 171 11.56 -1.08 21.18
N LEU A 172 11.18 -2.33 20.96
CA LEU A 172 10.68 -3.26 21.96
C LEU A 172 11.54 -4.51 21.85
N ALA A 173 12.22 -4.88 22.94
CA ALA A 173 12.67 -6.25 23.09
C ALA A 173 11.42 -7.13 22.97
N VAL A 174 11.46 -8.17 22.14
CA VAL A 174 10.46 -9.22 22.25
C VAL A 174 10.48 -9.65 23.71
N PRO A 175 9.35 -9.63 24.44
CA PRO A 175 9.29 -10.33 25.70
C PRO A 175 9.47 -11.79 25.34
N VAL A 176 10.72 -12.25 25.35
CA VAL A 176 11.00 -13.66 25.52
C VAL A 176 10.46 -13.92 26.90
N GLU A 177 9.26 -14.47 26.99
CA GLU A 177 8.84 -15.10 28.23
C GLU A 177 9.94 -16.09 28.56
N VAL A 178 10.76 -15.73 29.55
CA VAL A 178 11.75 -16.66 30.11
C VAL A 178 10.90 -17.69 30.83
N ILE A 179 10.47 -18.70 30.09
CA ILE A 179 9.75 -19.83 30.64
C ILE A 179 10.71 -20.45 31.64
N ALA A 180 10.35 -20.41 32.92
CA ALA A 180 11.19 -20.96 33.95
C ALA A 180 11.47 -22.43 33.63
N GLN A 181 12.73 -22.86 33.77
CA GLN A 181 13.19 -24.20 33.35
C GLN A 181 12.28 -25.32 33.88
N HIS A 182 11.80 -25.19 35.13
CA HIS A 182 10.85 -26.13 35.75
C HIS A 182 9.50 -26.28 35.01
N ALA A 183 9.06 -25.26 34.28
CA ALA A 183 7.83 -25.32 33.48
C ALA A 183 8.06 -26.05 32.14
N ILE A 184 9.29 -26.00 31.60
CA ILE A 184 9.72 -26.80 30.43
C ILE A 184 9.89 -28.27 30.83
N ASP A 185 10.47 -28.50 32.01
CA ASP A 185 10.76 -29.85 32.52
C ASP A 185 9.50 -30.55 33.07
N LYS A 186 8.41 -29.80 33.27
CA LYS A 186 7.14 -30.33 33.76
C LYS A 186 6.61 -31.40 32.82
N ARG A 187 6.46 -32.62 33.35
CA ARG A 187 5.87 -33.75 32.63
C ARG A 187 4.47 -33.41 32.13
N ILE A 188 4.31 -33.33 30.81
CA ILE A 188 3.04 -33.02 30.13
C ILE A 188 1.97 -34.07 30.44
N SER A 189 2.33 -35.36 30.41
CA SER A 189 1.42 -36.48 30.70
C SER A 189 2.21 -37.75 30.97
N SER A 190 1.58 -38.75 31.58
CA SER A 190 2.17 -40.08 31.76
C SER A 190 2.54 -40.75 30.43
N ARG A 191 1.84 -40.41 29.34
CA ARG A 191 2.06 -40.94 27.98
C ARG A 191 3.37 -40.50 27.34
N TYR A 192 3.83 -39.28 27.63
CA TYR A 192 5.03 -38.71 27.02
C TYR A 192 6.26 -38.94 27.92
N LEU A 193 7.44 -38.92 27.32
CA LEU A 193 8.71 -38.95 28.04
C LEU A 193 9.02 -37.56 28.59
N SER A 194 9.45 -37.47 29.84
CA SER A 194 10.02 -36.23 30.39
C SER A 194 11.39 -35.94 29.77
N VAL A 195 11.93 -34.74 30.03
CA VAL A 195 13.31 -34.40 29.65
C VAL A 195 14.29 -35.37 30.33
N GLU A 196 14.16 -35.56 31.64
CA GLU A 196 14.98 -36.50 32.43
C GLU A 196 14.93 -37.94 31.89
N GLU A 197 13.75 -38.44 31.51
CA GLU A 197 13.61 -39.80 30.96
C GLU A 197 14.32 -39.93 29.61
N ARG A 198 14.32 -38.88 28.77
CA ARG A 198 15.04 -38.88 27.49
C ARG A 198 16.55 -38.88 27.69
N GLU A 199 17.04 -38.09 28.65
CA GLU A 199 18.46 -38.06 29.01
C GLU A 199 18.91 -39.43 29.53
N LEU A 200 18.13 -40.04 30.43
CA LEU A 200 18.42 -41.37 30.96
C LEU A 200 18.40 -42.46 29.89
N ILE A 201 17.46 -42.41 28.93
CA ILE A 201 17.45 -43.33 27.77
C ILE A 201 18.72 -43.15 26.93
N ALA A 202 19.12 -41.90 26.66
CA ALA A 202 20.32 -41.61 25.88
C ALA A 202 21.61 -42.07 26.58
N ASP A 203 21.70 -41.91 27.91
CA ASP A 203 22.84 -42.39 28.70
C ASP A 203 22.92 -43.93 28.71
N LEU A 204 21.80 -44.61 28.94
CA LEU A 204 21.75 -46.08 28.93
C LEU A 204 22.06 -46.65 27.53
N HIS A 205 21.64 -45.95 26.49
CA HIS A 205 21.97 -46.33 25.12
C HIS A 205 23.47 -46.15 24.81
N ARG A 206 24.07 -45.03 25.25
CA ARG A 206 25.53 -44.81 25.16
C ARG A 206 26.33 -45.85 25.94
N GLN A 207 25.79 -46.36 27.04
CA GLN A 207 26.37 -47.47 27.82
C GLN A 207 26.21 -48.85 27.12
N GLY A 208 25.61 -48.90 25.93
CA GLY A 208 25.47 -50.11 25.12
C GLY A 208 24.25 -50.97 25.45
N LEU A 209 23.30 -50.49 26.27
CA LEU A 209 22.07 -51.24 26.52
C LEU A 209 21.15 -51.19 25.30
N GLY A 210 20.64 -52.36 24.89
CA GLY A 210 19.66 -52.44 23.81
C GLY A 210 18.31 -51.81 24.19
N VAL A 211 17.61 -51.24 23.22
CA VAL A 211 16.35 -50.49 23.39
C VAL A 211 15.29 -51.25 24.22
N ARG A 212 15.17 -52.57 24.04
CA ARG A 212 14.23 -53.40 24.82
C ARG A 212 14.65 -53.59 26.28
N ALA A 213 15.95 -53.55 26.58
CA ALA A 213 16.45 -53.60 27.95
C ALA A 213 16.19 -52.26 28.67
N ILE A 214 16.41 -51.15 27.97
CA ILE A 214 16.10 -49.79 28.47
C ILE A 214 14.59 -49.65 28.75
N ALA A 215 13.74 -50.08 27.82
CA ALA A 215 12.30 -50.03 27.96
C ALA A 215 11.78 -50.82 29.18
N ARG A 216 12.32 -52.02 29.42
CA ARG A 216 12.01 -52.82 30.61
C ARG A 216 12.46 -52.14 31.90
N ARG A 217 13.65 -51.53 31.91
CA ARG A 217 14.20 -50.84 33.08
C ARG A 217 13.38 -49.60 33.46
N LEU A 218 12.82 -48.90 32.48
CA LEU A 218 12.03 -47.68 32.68
C LEU A 218 10.52 -47.91 32.73
N GLY A 219 10.05 -49.16 32.57
CA GLY A 219 8.62 -49.47 32.50
C GLY A 219 7.91 -48.78 31.32
N ARG A 220 8.64 -48.52 30.23
CA ARG A 220 8.13 -47.82 29.03
C ARG A 220 7.98 -48.77 27.86
N SER A 221 7.24 -48.34 26.83
CA SER A 221 7.18 -49.09 25.59
C SER A 221 8.50 -49.00 24.83
N ALA A 222 8.88 -50.09 24.15
CA ALA A 222 10.11 -50.10 23.34
C ALA A 222 10.09 -49.04 22.24
N GLY A 223 8.92 -48.75 21.66
CA GLY A 223 8.76 -47.71 20.65
C GLY A 223 9.08 -46.30 21.16
N ALA A 224 8.71 -45.97 22.40
CA ALA A 224 9.05 -44.66 22.98
C ALA A 224 10.56 -44.49 23.20
N CYS A 225 11.25 -45.55 23.65
CA CYS A 225 12.70 -45.52 23.84
C CYS A 225 13.45 -45.52 22.50
N GLN A 226 12.95 -46.26 21.50
CA GLN A 226 13.54 -46.33 20.17
C GLN A 226 13.67 -44.95 19.52
N VAL A 227 12.65 -44.10 19.66
CA VAL A 227 12.67 -42.74 19.10
C VAL A 227 13.84 -41.93 19.65
N VAL A 228 14.17 -42.09 20.94
CA VAL A 228 15.30 -41.36 21.56
C VAL A 228 16.63 -41.97 21.11
N CYS A 229 16.77 -43.29 21.09
CA CYS A 229 18.00 -43.97 20.68
C CYS A 229 18.38 -43.78 19.19
N VAL A 230 17.43 -43.40 18.34
CA VAL A 230 17.64 -43.20 16.89
C VAL A 230 17.93 -41.74 16.54
N TRP A 231 17.41 -40.79 17.31
CA TRP A 231 17.47 -39.36 17.01
C TRP A 231 18.26 -38.54 18.04
N GLY A 232 18.83 -39.17 19.07
CA GLY A 232 19.70 -38.57 20.09
C GLY A 232 21.10 -39.13 20.04
#